data_AF-H0AC17-F1
#
_entry.id   AF-H0AC17-F1
#
_cell.length_a   1.000
_cell.length_b   1.000
_cell.length_c   1.000
_cell.angle_alpha   90.00
_cell.angle_beta   90.00
_cell.angle_gamma   90.00
#
_symmetry.space_group_name_H-M   'P 1'
#
loop_
_entity.id
_entity.type
_entity.pdbx_description
1 polymer ?
#
loop_
_entity_poly.entity_id
_entity_poly.type
_entity_poly.pdbx_seq_one_letter_code
_entity_poly.pdbx_strand_id
1 'polypeptide(L)'
;MKQVSREIRNRKKKAKSMGFSDTTQLSFYNTLDAKTSSVEDEDLQEAAIRVSEIFEKNKVVDWKNKVNTRKKIKREINVLLHSLDLEQSKIKSITNELMKIGGEHY
;
A
#
# COMPACT_ATOMS: atom_id res chain seq x y z
N MET A 1 0.73 8.13 -27.23
CA MET A 1 -0.60 7.93 -26.61
C MET A 1 -1.10 6.47 -26.58
N LYS A 2 -0.97 5.67 -27.65
CA LYS A 2 -1.45 4.25 -27.66
C LYS A 2 -0.77 3.34 -26.63
N GLN A 3 0.51 3.55 -26.32
CA GLN A 3 1.30 2.73 -25.38
C GLN A 3 0.89 2.95 -23.92
N VAL A 4 0.83 4.20 -23.47
CA VAL A 4 0.36 4.58 -22.11
C VAL A 4 -1.05 4.03 -21.83
N SER A 5 -1.94 4.10 -22.81
CA SER A 5 -3.32 3.55 -22.70
C SER A 5 -3.36 2.02 -22.61
N ARG A 6 -2.35 1.33 -23.14
CA ARG A 6 -2.22 -0.13 -23.03
C ARG A 6 -1.67 -0.51 -21.65
N GLU A 7 -0.68 0.23 -21.16
CA GLU A 7 -0.09 0.02 -19.83
C GLU A 7 -1.11 0.22 -18.71
N ILE A 8 -1.91 1.29 -18.75
CA ILE A 8 -2.98 1.51 -17.77
C ILE A 8 -3.99 0.37 -17.77
N ARG A 9 -4.40 -0.11 -18.96
CA ARG A 9 -5.32 -1.25 -19.08
C ARG A 9 -4.70 -2.53 -18.54
N ASN A 10 -3.42 -2.77 -18.79
CA ASN A 10 -2.71 -3.95 -18.28
C ASN A 10 -2.62 -3.91 -16.75
N ARG A 11 -2.34 -2.75 -16.14
CA ARG A 11 -2.32 -2.59 -14.68
C ARG A 11 -3.69 -2.86 -14.06
N LYS A 12 -4.78 -2.34 -14.65
CA LYS A 12 -6.15 -2.63 -14.19
C LYS A 12 -6.49 -4.12 -14.29
N LYS A 13 -6.07 -4.80 -15.36
CA LYS A 13 -6.26 -6.24 -15.51
C LYS A 13 -5.48 -7.02 -14.45
N LYS A 14 -4.22 -6.66 -14.19
CA LYS A 14 -3.38 -7.28 -13.14
C LYS A 14 -4.00 -7.09 -11.75
N ALA A 15 -4.46 -5.89 -11.43
CA ALA A 15 -5.14 -5.62 -10.16
C ALA A 15 -6.36 -6.54 -10.00
N LYS A 16 -7.23 -6.61 -11.02
CA LYS A 16 -8.42 -7.47 -11.00
C LYS A 16 -8.09 -8.96 -10.88
N SER A 17 -7.03 -9.46 -11.54
CA SER A 17 -6.64 -10.87 -11.43
C SER A 17 -6.09 -11.24 -10.05
N MET A 18 -5.63 -10.26 -9.28
CA MET A 18 -5.14 -10.42 -7.90
C MET A 18 -6.21 -10.11 -6.85
N GLY A 19 -7.47 -9.92 -7.26
CA GLY A 19 -8.56 -9.59 -6.33
C GLY A 19 -8.57 -8.15 -5.81
N PHE A 20 -7.69 -7.27 -6.30
CA PHE A 20 -7.65 -5.87 -5.89
C PHE A 20 -8.79 -5.06 -6.51
N SER A 21 -9.35 -4.12 -5.73
CA SER A 21 -10.42 -3.22 -6.17
C SER A 21 -9.92 -2.14 -7.13
N ASP A 22 -8.65 -1.75 -7.02
CA ASP A 22 -8.04 -0.70 -7.83
C ASP A 22 -6.53 -0.87 -8.03
N THR A 23 -5.94 0.03 -8.81
CA THR A 23 -4.50 0.03 -9.09
C THR A 23 -3.65 0.54 -7.94
N THR A 24 -4.24 1.18 -6.93
CA THR A 24 -3.52 1.69 -5.75
C THR A 24 -3.16 0.54 -4.83
N GLN A 25 -4.08 -0.40 -4.61
CA GLN A 25 -3.79 -1.66 -3.91
C GLN A 25 -2.68 -2.46 -4.62
N LEU A 26 -2.72 -2.51 -5.96
CA LEU A 26 -1.63 -3.10 -6.74
C LEU A 26 -0.28 -2.38 -6.51
N SER A 27 -0.27 -1.05 -6.39
CA SER A 27 0.94 -0.30 -6.06
C SER A 27 1.46 -0.64 -4.67
N PHE A 28 0.58 -0.75 -3.66
CA PHE A 28 0.98 -1.18 -2.31
C PHE A 28 1.58 -2.60 -2.33
N TYR A 29 0.92 -3.54 -3.00
CA TYR A 29 1.43 -4.91 -3.16
C TYR A 29 2.83 -4.92 -3.79
N ASN A 30 3.04 -4.24 -4.92
CA ASN A 30 4.35 -4.23 -5.57
C ASN A 30 5.44 -3.62 -4.67
N THR A 31 5.12 -2.65 -3.81
CA THR A 31 6.07 -2.08 -2.83
C THR A 31 6.41 -3.07 -1.73
N LEU A 32 5.44 -3.87 -1.28
CA LEU A 32 5.67 -4.92 -0.31
C LEU A 32 6.54 -6.03 -0.92
N ASP A 33 6.07 -6.64 -2.01
CA ASP A 33 6.74 -7.71 -2.76
C ASP A 33 8.23 -7.39 -3.05
N ALA A 34 8.51 -6.19 -3.56
CA ALA A 34 9.87 -5.74 -3.87
C ALA A 34 10.83 -5.71 -2.67
N LYS A 35 10.33 -5.76 -1.43
CA LYS A 35 11.13 -5.64 -0.19
C LYS A 35 10.97 -6.84 0.74
N THR A 36 10.08 -7.78 0.44
CA THR A 36 9.69 -8.88 1.33
C THR A 36 9.67 -10.22 0.60
N SER A 37 10.85 -10.66 0.14
CA SER A 37 11.00 -11.91 -0.63
C SER A 37 10.69 -13.20 0.15
N SER A 38 10.47 -13.12 1.47
CA SER A 38 10.23 -14.26 2.36
C SER A 38 8.78 -14.35 2.86
N VAL A 39 7.91 -13.44 2.42
CA VAL A 39 6.51 -13.39 2.83
C VAL A 39 5.66 -13.99 1.71
N GLU A 40 4.67 -14.79 2.08
CA GLU A 40 3.78 -15.45 1.13
C GLU A 40 2.93 -14.43 0.35
N ASP A 41 2.65 -14.74 -0.91
CA ASP A 41 1.93 -13.84 -1.81
C ASP A 41 0.54 -13.46 -1.28
N GLU A 42 -0.15 -14.39 -0.61
CA GLU A 42 -1.48 -14.17 -0.02
C GLU A 42 -1.42 -13.15 1.13
N ASP A 43 -0.40 -13.25 2.00
CA ASP A 43 -0.19 -12.29 3.10
C ASP A 43 0.13 -10.89 2.56
N LEU A 44 0.90 -10.79 1.48
CA LEU A 44 1.22 -9.53 0.82
C LEU A 44 -0.03 -8.90 0.18
N GLN A 45 -0.89 -9.71 -0.42
CA GLN A 45 -2.17 -9.25 -0.97
C GLN A 45 -3.08 -8.73 0.15
N GLU A 46 -3.23 -9.47 1.24
CA GLU A 46 -4.03 -9.04 2.39
C GLU A 46 -3.47 -7.73 2.98
N ALA A 47 -2.16 -7.64 3.18
CA ALA A 47 -1.52 -6.43 3.67
C ALA A 47 -1.77 -5.22 2.75
N ALA A 48 -1.69 -5.39 1.44
CA ALA A 48 -1.99 -4.32 0.48
C ALA A 48 -3.43 -3.81 0.59
N ILE A 49 -4.39 -4.72 0.78
CA ILE A 49 -5.81 -4.38 1.01
C ILE A 49 -5.96 -3.62 2.32
N ARG A 50 -5.37 -4.11 3.42
CA ARG A 50 -5.48 -3.47 4.74
C ARG A 50 -4.82 -2.09 4.79
N VAL A 51 -3.71 -1.88 4.07
CA VAL A 51 -3.12 -0.53 3.91
C VAL A 51 -4.11 0.42 3.23
N SER A 52 -4.78 -0.03 2.17
CA SER A 52 -5.81 0.75 1.47
C SER A 52 -6.97 1.12 2.39
N GLU A 53 -7.45 0.18 3.22
CA GLU A 53 -8.49 0.42 4.22
C GLU A 53 -8.10 1.45 5.29
N ILE A 54 -6.83 1.41 5.76
CA ILE A 54 -6.30 2.42 6.70
C ILE A 54 -6.40 3.82 6.09
N PHE A 55 -6.04 3.98 4.81
CA PHE A 55 -6.15 5.27 4.14
C PHE A 55 -7.60 5.69 3.90
N GLU A 56 -8.46 4.81 3.39
CA GLU A 56 -9.89 5.12 3.16
C GLU A 56 -10.58 5.58 4.45
N LYS A 57 -10.31 4.91 5.58
CA LYS A 57 -10.85 5.31 6.90
C LYS A 57 -10.47 6.74 7.31
N ASN A 58 -9.33 7.24 6.83
CA ASN A 58 -8.81 8.56 7.17
C ASN A 58 -8.96 9.59 6.04
N LYS A 59 -9.53 9.22 4.88
CA LYS A 59 -9.63 10.07 3.67
C LYS A 59 -10.46 11.34 3.86
N VAL A 60 -11.49 11.30 4.70
CA VAL A 60 -12.33 12.48 5.01
C VAL A 60 -11.56 13.51 5.86
N VAL A 61 -10.48 13.08 6.51
CA VAL A 61 -9.61 13.94 7.30
C VAL A 61 -8.46 14.39 6.43
N ASP A 62 -8.12 15.69 6.44
CA ASP A 62 -6.88 16.20 5.83
C ASP A 62 -5.65 15.71 6.60
N TRP A 63 -5.38 14.42 6.45
CA TRP A 63 -4.35 13.70 7.17
C TRP A 63 -2.95 14.12 6.71
N LYS A 64 -2.83 14.69 5.51
CA LYS A 64 -1.57 15.20 4.94
C LYS A 64 -1.03 16.36 5.77
N ASN A 65 -1.91 17.28 6.18
CA ASN A 65 -1.55 18.44 6.98
C ASN A 65 -1.71 18.20 8.50
N LYS A 66 -2.52 17.22 8.91
CA LYS A 66 -2.71 16.88 10.33
C LYS A 66 -1.67 15.89 10.83
N VAL A 67 -0.61 16.40 11.47
CA VAL A 67 0.50 15.61 12.03
C VAL A 67 0.04 14.42 12.89
N ASN A 68 -0.98 14.60 13.74
CA ASN A 68 -1.48 13.52 14.60
C ASN A 68 -2.17 12.41 13.80
N THR A 69 -2.96 12.75 12.78
CA THR A 69 -3.59 11.77 11.88
C THR A 69 -2.54 11.05 11.06
N ARG A 70 -1.53 11.76 10.53
CA ARG A 70 -0.41 11.16 9.82
C ARG A 70 0.39 10.18 10.69
N LYS A 71 0.66 10.54 11.96
CA LYS A 71 1.30 9.65 12.94
C LYS A 71 0.45 8.42 13.23
N LYS A 72 -0.88 8.58 13.33
CA LYS A 72 -1.83 7.48 13.52
C LYS A 72 -1.81 6.50 12.35
N ILE A 73 -1.97 6.96 11.12
CA ILE A 73 -1.88 6.15 9.89
C ILE A 73 -0.54 5.40 9.86
N LYS A 74 0.57 6.13 10.09
CA LYS A 74 1.91 5.55 10.11
C LYS A 74 2.02 4.44 11.16
N ARG A 75 1.42 4.61 12.35
CA ARG A 75 1.44 3.61 13.42
C ARG A 75 0.63 2.37 13.03
N GLU A 76 -0.56 2.55 12.45
CA GLU A 76 -1.40 1.43 11.98
C GLU A 76 -0.68 0.61 10.91
N ILE A 77 -0.04 1.27 9.94
CA ILE A 77 0.78 0.59 8.92
C ILE A 77 1.98 -0.14 9.54
N ASN A 78 2.71 0.47 10.49
CA ASN A 78 3.83 -0.23 11.14
C ASN A 78 3.37 -1.50 11.86
N VAL A 79 2.24 -1.45 12.59
CA VAL A 79 1.69 -2.61 13.30
C VAL A 79 1.33 -3.73 12.32
N LEU A 80 0.71 -3.39 11.18
CA LEU A 80 0.42 -4.35 10.11
C LEU A 80 1.70 -4.97 9.54
N LEU A 81 2.74 -4.19 9.29
CA LEU A 81 4.00 -4.74 8.75
C LEU A 81 4.75 -5.60 9.77
N HIS A 82 4.58 -5.34 11.06
CA HIS A 82 5.15 -6.18 12.12
C HIS A 82 4.50 -7.57 12.16
N SER A 83 3.25 -7.74 11.73
CA SER A 83 2.63 -9.07 11.67
C SER A 83 3.15 -9.94 10.53
N LEU A 84 3.94 -9.38 9.60
CA LEU A 84 4.57 -10.09 8.49
C LEU A 84 6.00 -10.59 8.81
N ASP A 85 6.39 -10.57 10.09
CA ASP A 85 7.71 -10.99 10.58
C ASP A 85 8.91 -10.35 9.85
N LEU A 86 8.77 -9.07 9.52
CA LEU A 86 9.78 -8.32 8.80
C LEU A 86 10.83 -7.71 9.74
N GLU A 87 12.07 -7.63 9.27
CA GLU A 87 13.12 -6.86 9.96
C GLU A 87 12.70 -5.40 10.20
N GLN A 88 13.01 -4.88 11.38
CA GLN A 88 12.68 -3.51 11.79
C GLN A 88 13.20 -2.44 10.79
N SER A 89 14.37 -2.69 10.18
CA SER A 89 14.99 -1.85 9.16
C SER A 89 14.10 -1.73 7.91
N LYS A 90 13.52 -2.85 7.44
CA LYS A 90 12.62 -2.94 6.29
C LYS A 90 11.27 -2.28 6.60
N ILE A 91 10.71 -2.53 7.77
CA ILE A 91 9.40 -1.97 8.20
C ILE A 91 9.39 -0.44 8.06
N LYS A 92 10.43 0.23 8.54
CA LYS A 92 10.53 1.70 8.45
C LYS A 92 10.59 2.19 7.00
N SER A 93 11.35 1.50 6.14
CA SER A 93 11.47 1.83 4.72
C SER A 93 10.13 1.64 4.01
N ILE A 94 9.51 0.47 4.15
CA ILE A 94 8.23 0.11 3.54
C ILE A 94 7.15 1.10 3.96
N THR A 95 7.03 1.36 5.27
CA THR A 95 6.05 2.32 5.80
C THR A 95 6.16 3.68 5.12
N ASN A 96 7.38 4.22 4.94
CA ASN A 96 7.54 5.53 4.32
C ASN A 96 7.13 5.54 2.84
N GLU A 97 7.32 4.43 2.12
CA GLU A 97 6.90 4.31 0.71
C GLU A 97 5.40 4.15 0.58
N LEU A 98 4.77 3.32 1.42
CA LEU A 98 3.32 3.21 1.50
C LEU A 98 2.66 4.57 1.83
N MET A 99 3.26 5.35 2.73
CA MET A 99 2.82 6.72 3.04
C MET A 99 2.92 7.68 1.85
N LYS A 100 3.90 7.52 0.96
CA LYS A 100 4.02 8.33 -0.25
C LYS A 100 2.91 7.99 -1.25
N ILE A 101 2.72 6.70 -1.53
CA ILE A 101 1.65 6.21 -2.41
C ILE A 101 0.29 6.66 -1.87
N GLY A 102 0.05 6.49 -0.57
CA GLY A 102 -1.19 6.96 0.06
C GLY A 102 -1.41 8.46 -0.12
N GLY A 103 -0.35 9.27 -0.04
CA GLY A 103 -0.39 10.72 -0.24
C GLY A 103 -0.74 11.16 -1.67
N GLU A 104 -0.54 10.29 -2.66
CA GLU A 104 -0.88 10.56 -4.07
C GLU A 104 -2.32 10.17 -4.40
N HIS A 105 -2.90 9.21 -3.67
CA HIS A 105 -4.17 8.56 -4.02
C HIS A 105 -5.34 8.81 -3.04
N TYR A 106 -5.07 9.20 -1.79
CA TYR A 106 -6.05 9.50 -0.73
C TYR A 106 -5.82 10.87 -0.14
#